data_AF-A0A0C3JQW2-F1
#
_entry.id   AF-A0A0C3JQW2-F1
#
_cell.length_a   1.000
_cell.length_b   1.000
_cell.length_c   1.000
_cell.angle_alpha   90.00
_cell.angle_beta   90.00
_cell.angle_gamma   90.00
#
_symmetry.space_group_name_H-M   'P 1'
#
loop_
_entity.id
_entity.type
_entity.pdbx_description
1 polymer ?
#
loop_
_entity_poly.entity_id
_entity_poly.type
_entity_poly.pdbx_seq_one_letter_code
_entity_poly.pdbx_strand_id
1 'polypeptide(L)'
;SFSICNLPPEYRYRTSNLLLTSILPGPKEQSPDEIQRFLRPIVSDLLRLWRDGIRVSTPSSPNGRLVRVVLVAVVCDKPAAHKISGFGSHSHTYFCHDCWISKANKDKAEAFVWDARTNTEQRELGQRYSQLTTAAARSNFVKDFATRFTQLSRLPYFDLVNQIVIDPMHNLFLG
;
A
#
# COMPACT_ATOMS: atom_id res chain seq x y z
N SER A 1 5.67 4.41 -9.25
CA SER A 1 7.13 4.53 -9.37
C SER A 1 7.74 4.40 -7.99
N PHE A 2 9.06 4.20 -7.88
CA PHE A 2 9.81 4.30 -6.63
C PHE A 2 10.66 5.57 -6.60
N SER A 3 10.69 6.22 -5.44
CA SER A 3 11.63 7.29 -5.10
C SER A 3 12.69 6.74 -4.14
N ILE A 4 13.95 7.11 -4.36
CA ILE A 4 15.08 6.63 -3.56
C ILE A 4 15.29 7.56 -2.37
N CYS A 5 14.92 7.10 -1.17
CA CYS A 5 15.00 7.90 0.06
C CYS A 5 16.45 8.29 0.45
N ASN A 6 17.44 7.53 -0.02
CA ASN A 6 18.87 7.80 0.23
C ASN A 6 19.40 9.01 -0.57
N LEU A 7 18.67 9.50 -1.57
CA LEU A 7 19.05 10.72 -2.27
C LEU A 7 18.70 11.96 -1.41
N PRO A 8 19.45 13.06 -1.55
CA PRO A 8 19.07 14.33 -0.94
C PRO A 8 17.66 14.77 -1.42
N PRO A 9 16.87 15.45 -0.58
CA PRO A 9 15.46 15.77 -0.88
C PRO A 9 15.21 16.39 -2.25
N GLU A 10 16.07 17.31 -2.67
CA GLU A 10 16.03 18.03 -3.95
C GLU A 10 16.24 17.14 -5.19
N TYR A 11 16.66 15.88 -5.00
CA TYR A 11 16.85 14.89 -6.05
C TYR A 11 15.80 13.78 -6.05
N ARG A 12 15.10 13.53 -4.93
CA ARG A 12 14.21 12.37 -4.74
C ARG A 12 13.07 12.27 -5.74
N TYR A 13 12.52 13.42 -6.14
CA TYR A 13 11.35 13.51 -7.01
C TYR A 13 11.66 14.04 -8.41
N ARG A 14 12.95 14.21 -8.75
CA ARG A 14 13.32 14.50 -10.14
C ARG A 14 12.95 13.30 -11.00
N THR A 15 12.30 13.55 -12.14
CA THR A 15 11.84 12.50 -13.05
C THR A 15 12.95 11.53 -13.45
N SER A 16 14.19 12.02 -13.59
CA SER A 16 15.38 11.20 -13.91
C SER A 16 15.76 10.19 -12.82
N ASN A 17 15.31 10.39 -11.58
CA ASN A 17 15.64 9.56 -10.42
C ASN A 17 14.46 8.69 -9.95
N LEU A 18 13.30 8.82 -10.61
CA LEU A 18 12.13 7.99 -10.32
C LEU A 18 12.21 6.68 -11.11
N LEU A 19 12.10 5.57 -10.40
CA LEU A 19 12.11 4.24 -11.02
C LEU A 19 10.67 3.85 -11.37
N LEU A 20 10.36 3.76 -12.66
CA LEU A 20 9.06 3.24 -13.12
C LEU A 20 9.03 1.71 -12.97
N THR A 21 8.08 1.21 -12.20
CA THR A 21 7.99 -0.23 -11.84
C THR A 21 6.99 -0.99 -12.69
N SER A 22 5.89 -0.33 -13.06
CA SER A 22 4.76 -0.96 -13.73
C SER A 22 3.88 0.10 -14.38
N ILE A 23 3.24 -0.30 -15.47
CA ILE A 23 2.16 0.43 -16.14
C ILE A 23 0.97 -0.53 -16.19
N LEU A 24 -0.18 -0.10 -15.67
CA LEU A 24 -1.40 -0.90 -15.74
C LEU A 24 -2.11 -0.63 -17.06
N PRO A 25 -2.60 -1.66 -17.77
CA PRO A 25 -3.24 -1.49 -19.07
C PRO A 25 -4.60 -0.79 -18.94
N GLY A 26 -4.91 0.16 -19.84
CA GLY A 26 -6.26 0.71 -19.98
C GLY A 26 -7.19 -0.18 -20.83
N PRO A 27 -8.43 0.26 -21.14
CA PRO A 27 -9.03 1.56 -20.84
C PRO A 27 -9.81 1.61 -19.51
N LYS A 28 -10.13 0.45 -18.92
CA LYS A 28 -10.84 0.37 -17.64
C LYS A 28 -9.85 0.23 -16.50
N GLU A 29 -10.17 0.90 -15.40
CA GLU A 29 -9.40 0.77 -14.17
C GLU A 29 -9.53 -0.65 -13.59
N GLN A 30 -8.42 -1.20 -13.12
CA GLN A 30 -8.37 -2.52 -12.50
C GLN A 30 -9.13 -2.53 -11.16
N SER A 31 -9.74 -3.67 -10.87
CA SER A 31 -10.29 -3.95 -9.55
C SER A 31 -9.19 -4.06 -8.48
N PRO A 32 -9.53 -3.87 -7.19
CA PRO A 32 -8.57 -4.06 -6.10
C PRO A 32 -7.85 -5.42 -6.15
N ASP A 33 -8.58 -6.50 -6.43
CA ASP A 33 -8.03 -7.86 -6.50
C ASP A 33 -7.08 -8.05 -7.71
N GLU A 34 -7.36 -7.39 -8.84
CA GLU A 34 -6.49 -7.44 -10.03
C GLU A 34 -5.20 -6.68 -9.81
N ILE A 35 -5.24 -5.52 -9.15
CA ILE A 35 -4.04 -4.73 -8.81
C ILE A 35 -3.05 -5.58 -7.99
N GLN A 36 -3.54 -6.45 -7.11
CA GLN A 36 -2.69 -7.36 -6.34
C GLN A 36 -1.91 -8.35 -7.22
N ARG A 37 -2.38 -8.67 -8.42
CA ARG A 37 -1.64 -9.53 -9.37
C ARG A 37 -0.44 -8.81 -9.94
N PHE A 38 -0.56 -7.51 -10.21
CA PHE A 38 0.52 -6.66 -10.69
C PHE A 38 1.53 -6.31 -9.58
N LEU A 39 1.08 -6.19 -8.33
CA LEU A 39 1.97 -5.96 -7.19
C LEU A 39 2.77 -7.21 -6.80
N ARG A 40 2.28 -8.41 -7.13
CA ARG A 40 2.93 -9.68 -6.76
C ARG A 40 4.41 -9.77 -7.16
N PRO A 41 4.83 -9.51 -8.42
CA PRO A 41 6.25 -9.55 -8.79
C PRO A 41 7.06 -8.51 -8.01
N ILE A 42 6.59 -7.26 -7.95
CA ILE A 42 7.25 -6.15 -7.26
C ILE A 42 7.52 -6.50 -5.79
N VAL A 43 6.48 -6.97 -5.08
CA VAL A 43 6.61 -7.37 -3.68
C VAL A 43 7.52 -8.59 -3.51
N SER A 44 7.53 -9.53 -4.45
CA SER A 44 8.40 -10.69 -4.38
C SER A 44 9.88 -10.30 -4.52
N ASP A 45 10.18 -9.34 -5.39
CA ASP A 45 11.54 -8.80 -5.53
C ASP A 45 11.93 -7.98 -4.29
N LEU A 46 11.05 -7.13 -3.77
CA LEU A 46 11.29 -6.40 -2.52
C LEU A 46 11.57 -7.34 -1.34
N LEU A 47 10.87 -8.47 -1.25
CA LEU A 47 11.09 -9.47 -0.20
C LEU A 47 12.46 -10.14 -0.34
N ARG A 48 12.89 -10.47 -1.57
CA ARG A 48 14.23 -11.02 -1.86
C ARG A 48 15.32 -10.00 -1.55
N LEU A 49 15.15 -8.76 -1.99
CA LEU A 49 16.09 -7.67 -1.73
C LEU A 49 16.21 -7.31 -0.25
N TRP A 50 15.15 -7.52 0.52
CA TRP A 50 15.18 -7.37 1.98
C TRP A 50 15.94 -8.52 2.66
N ARG A 51 15.59 -9.76 2.34
CA ARG A 51 16.14 -10.96 2.99
C ARG A 51 17.60 -11.20 2.61
N ASP A 52 17.85 -11.23 1.31
CA ASP A 52 19.11 -11.69 0.75
C ASP A 52 19.96 -10.49 0.30
N GLY A 53 19.31 -9.46 -0.25
CA GLY A 53 19.98 -8.32 -0.87
C GLY A 53 20.62 -8.68 -2.21
N ILE A 54 21.35 -7.73 -2.79
CA ILE A 54 22.14 -7.92 -4.01
C ILE A 54 23.54 -7.34 -3.82
N ARG A 55 24.56 -7.99 -4.37
CA ARG A 55 25.91 -7.43 -4.38
C ARG A 55 26.11 -6.59 -5.64
N VAL A 56 26.32 -5.30 -5.47
CA VAL A 56 26.49 -4.33 -6.56
C VAL A 56 27.94 -3.87 -6.60
N SER A 57 28.62 -4.10 -7.73
CA SER A 57 29.97 -3.57 -7.97
C SER A 57 29.89 -2.15 -8.54
N THR A 58 30.79 -1.29 -8.06
CA THR A 58 30.92 0.09 -8.53
C THR A 58 32.41 0.41 -8.69
N PRO A 59 32.80 1.45 -9.45
CA PRO A 59 34.20 1.86 -9.55
C PRO A 59 34.86 2.12 -8.18
N SER A 60 34.10 2.69 -7.23
CA SER A 60 34.55 2.92 -5.84
C SER A 60 34.50 1.67 -4.95
N SER A 61 33.89 0.58 -5.40
CA SER A 61 33.81 -0.69 -4.66
C SER A 61 33.86 -1.88 -5.62
N PRO A 62 35.05 -2.20 -6.19
CA PRO A 62 35.20 -3.22 -7.23
C PRO A 62 34.80 -4.63 -6.77
N ASN A 63 35.08 -4.94 -5.50
CA ASN A 63 34.69 -6.21 -4.86
C ASN A 63 33.16 -6.30 -4.63
N GLY A 64 32.43 -5.21 -4.86
CA GLY A 64 30.99 -5.12 -4.64
C GLY A 64 30.60 -4.84 -3.20
N ARG A 65 29.45 -4.18 -3.05
CA ARG A 65 28.80 -3.91 -1.76
C ARG A 65 27.46 -4.63 -1.71
N LEU A 66 27.16 -5.28 -0.59
CA LEU A 66 25.83 -5.82 -0.34
C LEU A 66 24.85 -4.65 -0.14
N VAL A 67 23.83 -4.59 -0.98
CA VAL A 67 22.75 -3.61 -0.95
C VAL A 67 21.45 -4.34 -0.64
N ARG A 68 20.72 -3.84 0.35
CA ARG A 68 19.36 -4.30 0.67
C ARG A 68 18.38 -3.17 0.39
N VAL A 69 17.15 -3.54 0.06
CA VAL A 69 16.08 -2.60 -0.25
C VAL A 69 14.94 -2.80 0.73
N VAL A 70 14.40 -1.69 1.24
CA VAL A 70 13.24 -1.63 2.10
C VAL A 70 12.24 -0.64 1.51
N LEU A 71 10.97 -1.03 1.43
CA LEU A 71 9.88 -0.12 1.09
C LEU A 71 9.51 0.69 2.35
N VAL A 72 9.72 2.01 2.30
CA VAL A 72 9.49 2.90 3.45
C VAL A 72 8.04 3.33 3.59
N ALA A 73 7.39 3.68 2.48
CA ALA A 73 5.98 4.08 2.46
C ALA A 73 5.41 3.91 1.05
N VAL A 74 4.09 3.76 0.98
CA VAL A 74 3.31 3.92 -0.24
C VAL A 74 2.63 5.27 -0.16
N VAL A 75 2.94 6.16 -1.11
CA VAL A 75 2.36 7.51 -1.17
C VAL A 75 1.52 7.61 -2.42
N CYS A 76 0.22 7.85 -2.27
CA CYS A 76 -0.71 8.01 -3.38
C CYS A 76 -2.03 8.64 -2.91
N ASP A 77 -2.90 9.02 -3.86
CA ASP A 77 -4.23 9.50 -3.53
C ASP A 77 -5.06 8.44 -2.78
N LYS A 78 -6.19 8.87 -2.19
CA LYS A 78 -7.03 7.97 -1.37
C LYS A 78 -7.57 6.76 -2.15
N PRO A 79 -8.11 6.89 -3.37
CA PRO A 79 -8.56 5.74 -4.15
C PRO A 79 -7.45 4.72 -4.42
N ALA A 80 -6.26 5.15 -4.86
CA ALA A 80 -5.14 4.27 -5.14
C ALA A 80 -4.60 3.63 -3.86
N ALA A 81 -4.48 4.41 -2.77
CA ALA A 81 -4.03 3.93 -1.47
C ALA A 81 -4.89 2.76 -1.01
N HIS A 82 -6.21 2.93 -1.01
CA HIS A 82 -7.16 1.89 -0.60
C HIS A 82 -7.05 0.63 -1.47
N LYS A 83 -6.89 0.77 -2.79
CA LYS A 83 -6.76 -0.38 -3.69
C LYS A 83 -5.46 -1.15 -3.49
N ILE A 84 -4.34 -0.44 -3.34
CA ILE A 84 -3.01 -1.04 -3.16
C ILE A 84 -2.93 -1.74 -1.79
N SER A 85 -3.41 -1.09 -0.74
CA SER A 85 -3.37 -1.59 0.65
C SER A 85 -4.51 -2.55 1.02
N GLY A 86 -5.54 -2.67 0.17
CA GLY A 86 -6.62 -3.63 0.37
C GLY A 86 -7.80 -3.09 1.19
N PHE A 87 -7.87 -1.80 1.51
CA PHE A 87 -9.02 -1.24 2.21
C PHE A 87 -10.28 -1.11 1.32
N GLY A 88 -11.45 -1.01 1.96
CA GLY A 88 -12.73 -0.68 1.34
C GLY A 88 -12.65 0.65 0.60
N SER A 89 -13.52 0.93 -0.38
CA SER A 89 -13.47 2.20 -1.13
C SER A 89 -13.70 3.42 -0.22
N HIS A 90 -13.42 4.63 -0.72
CA HIS A 90 -13.82 5.87 -0.02
C HIS A 90 -15.35 5.93 0.23
N SER A 91 -16.13 5.18 -0.55
CA SER A 91 -17.57 5.08 -0.44
C SER A 91 -18.06 4.00 0.54
N HIS A 92 -17.18 3.26 1.19
CA HIS A 92 -17.51 2.23 2.17
C HIS A 92 -18.06 2.82 3.49
N THR A 93 -18.80 2.04 4.29
CA THR A 93 -19.26 2.47 5.63
C THR A 93 -18.08 2.82 6.53
N TYR A 94 -17.09 1.94 6.61
CA TYR A 94 -15.78 2.20 7.21
C TYR A 94 -14.80 2.62 6.12
N PHE A 95 -14.63 3.93 5.94
CA PHE A 95 -13.90 4.53 4.82
C PHE A 95 -12.51 5.05 5.22
N CYS A 96 -12.15 5.02 6.50
CA CYS A 96 -10.83 5.41 6.96
C CYS A 96 -9.90 4.18 6.94
N HIS A 97 -8.68 4.36 6.47
CA HIS A 97 -7.66 3.30 6.52
C HIS A 97 -6.91 3.27 7.86
N ASP A 98 -6.96 4.37 8.62
CA ASP A 98 -6.31 4.50 9.93
C ASP A 98 -7.20 4.09 11.11
N CYS A 99 -8.53 4.20 10.98
CA CYS A 99 -9.47 3.93 12.07
C CYS A 99 -10.79 3.28 11.59
N TRP A 100 -11.62 2.88 12.54
CA TRP A 100 -12.91 2.23 12.31
C TRP A 100 -14.11 3.19 12.29
N ILE A 101 -13.87 4.50 12.12
CA ILE A 101 -14.96 5.49 12.03
C ILE A 101 -15.93 5.16 10.89
N SER A 102 -17.22 5.20 11.18
CA SER A 102 -18.26 5.02 10.18
C SER A 102 -18.59 6.34 9.49
N LYS A 103 -19.05 6.27 8.24
CA LYS A 103 -19.56 7.44 7.51
C LYS A 103 -20.65 8.21 8.25
N ALA A 104 -21.47 7.50 9.04
CA ALA A 104 -22.58 8.10 9.78
C ALA A 104 -22.14 8.91 11.01
N ASN A 105 -20.87 8.76 11.42
CA ASN A 105 -20.31 9.41 12.60
C ASN A 105 -19.15 10.35 12.26
N LYS A 106 -18.82 10.54 10.98
CA LYS A 106 -17.64 11.32 10.53
C LYS A 106 -17.69 12.81 10.93
N ASP A 107 -18.87 13.32 11.23
CA ASP A 107 -19.18 14.70 11.58
C ASP A 107 -19.63 14.85 13.05
N LYS A 108 -19.47 13.80 13.85
CA LYS A 108 -19.87 13.77 15.26
C LYS A 108 -18.66 13.68 16.19
N ALA A 109 -18.92 13.78 17.50
CA ALA A 109 -17.87 13.69 18.53
C ALA A 109 -17.09 12.36 18.45
N GLU A 110 -17.74 11.29 18.01
CA GLU A 110 -17.13 9.97 17.80
C GLU A 110 -16.03 9.99 16.73
N ALA A 111 -16.03 10.95 15.79
CA ALA A 111 -14.93 11.11 14.85
C ALA A 111 -13.59 11.45 15.54
N PHE A 112 -13.65 11.99 16.76
CA PHE A 112 -12.48 12.30 17.59
C PHE A 112 -12.13 11.16 18.56
N VAL A 113 -12.96 10.12 18.64
CA VAL A 113 -12.65 8.88 19.37
C VAL A 113 -11.86 7.98 18.44
N TRP A 114 -10.55 7.92 18.65
CA TRP A 114 -9.63 7.23 17.76
C TRP A 114 -9.63 5.71 18.02
N ASP A 115 -10.56 5.00 17.37
CA ASP A 115 -10.55 3.52 17.31
C ASP A 115 -9.64 3.04 16.17
N ALA A 116 -8.36 2.89 16.47
CA ALA A 116 -7.31 2.64 15.49
C ALA A 116 -7.42 1.25 14.84
N ARG A 117 -7.23 1.18 13.53
CA ARG A 117 -6.86 -0.07 12.87
C ARG A 117 -5.42 -0.42 13.23
N THR A 118 -5.11 -1.71 13.32
CA THR A 118 -3.73 -2.16 13.60
C THR A 118 -3.16 -3.00 12.46
N ASN A 119 -1.84 -2.95 12.27
CA ASN A 119 -1.15 -3.79 11.30
C ASN A 119 -1.46 -5.28 11.47
N THR A 120 -1.49 -5.76 12.72
CA THR A 120 -1.79 -7.18 13.05
C THR A 120 -3.20 -7.55 12.61
N GLU A 121 -4.20 -6.77 13.00
CA GLU A 121 -5.59 -6.98 12.61
C GLU A 121 -5.76 -6.99 11.09
N GLN A 122 -5.17 -6.02 10.39
CA GLN A 122 -5.32 -5.92 8.93
C GLN A 122 -4.65 -7.09 8.20
N ARG A 123 -3.56 -7.64 8.73
CA ARG A 123 -2.93 -8.87 8.21
C ARG A 123 -3.81 -10.08 8.40
N GLU A 124 -4.40 -10.24 9.59
CA GLU A 124 -5.32 -11.34 9.88
C GLU A 124 -6.58 -11.29 9.01
N LEU A 125 -7.19 -10.10 8.88
CA LEU A 125 -8.35 -9.89 8.01
C LEU A 125 -8.01 -10.14 6.54
N GLY A 126 -6.86 -9.65 6.06
CA GLY A 126 -6.38 -9.92 4.71
C GLY A 126 -6.15 -11.41 4.44
N GLN A 127 -5.62 -12.15 5.42
CA GLN A 127 -5.44 -13.60 5.33
C GLN A 127 -6.80 -14.31 5.28
N ARG A 128 -7.74 -13.96 6.16
CA ARG A 128 -9.11 -14.51 6.15
C ARG A 128 -9.79 -14.26 4.82
N TYR A 129 -9.68 -13.04 4.27
CA TYR A 129 -10.20 -12.72 2.93
C TYR A 129 -9.59 -13.62 1.85
N SER A 130 -8.28 -13.87 1.89
CA SER A 130 -7.58 -14.68 0.89
C SER A 130 -8.03 -16.14 0.85
N GLN A 131 -8.58 -16.65 1.96
CA GLN A 131 -9.12 -18.01 2.07
C GLN A 131 -10.53 -18.13 1.51
N LEU A 132 -11.22 -17.02 1.25
CA LEU A 132 -12.57 -17.03 0.67
C LEU A 132 -12.53 -17.38 -0.82
N THR A 133 -13.33 -18.36 -1.21
CA THR A 133 -13.34 -18.93 -2.57
C THR A 133 -14.43 -18.34 -3.48
N THR A 134 -15.52 -17.81 -2.92
CA THR A 134 -16.65 -17.30 -3.70
C THR A 134 -16.67 -15.77 -3.73
N ALA A 135 -17.11 -15.20 -4.87
CA ALA A 135 -17.26 -13.75 -5.02
C ALA A 135 -18.28 -13.17 -4.02
N ALA A 136 -19.35 -13.90 -3.72
CA ALA A 136 -20.35 -13.51 -2.75
C ALA A 136 -19.76 -13.43 -1.32
N ALA A 137 -18.99 -14.44 -0.91
CA ALA A 137 -18.34 -14.43 0.40
C ALA A 137 -17.34 -13.27 0.54
N ARG A 138 -16.53 -13.03 -0.50
CA ARG A 138 -15.59 -11.89 -0.54
C ARG A 138 -16.32 -10.55 -0.47
N SER A 139 -17.41 -10.39 -1.21
CA SER A 139 -18.22 -9.17 -1.20
C SER A 139 -18.80 -8.91 0.20
N ASN A 140 -19.38 -9.94 0.84
CA ASN A 140 -19.92 -9.81 2.21
C ASN A 140 -18.81 -9.52 3.22
N PHE A 141 -17.67 -10.20 3.14
CA PHE A 141 -16.53 -9.94 4.01
C PHE A 141 -16.05 -8.49 3.92
N VAL A 142 -15.96 -7.93 2.71
CA VAL A 142 -15.54 -6.53 2.53
C VAL A 142 -16.58 -5.57 3.11
N LYS A 143 -17.88 -5.86 2.99
CA LYS A 143 -18.93 -5.02 3.60
C LYS A 143 -18.77 -4.91 5.12
N ASP A 144 -18.40 -6.01 5.75
CA ASP A 144 -18.30 -6.08 7.21
C ASP A 144 -16.96 -5.53 7.73
N PHE A 145 -15.85 -5.87 7.07
CA PHE A 145 -14.50 -5.59 7.57
C PHE A 145 -13.76 -4.47 6.82
N ALA A 146 -14.27 -4.02 5.67
CA ALA A 146 -13.60 -3.04 4.81
C ALA A 146 -12.16 -3.43 4.44
N THR A 147 -11.84 -4.72 4.38
CA THR A 147 -10.48 -5.22 4.18
C THR A 147 -10.47 -6.36 3.16
N ARG A 148 -9.45 -6.35 2.30
CA ARG A 148 -9.08 -7.37 1.33
C ARG A 148 -7.64 -7.79 1.55
N PHE A 149 -7.23 -8.87 0.89
CA PHE A 149 -5.82 -9.24 0.83
C PHE A 149 -5.01 -8.19 0.06
N THR A 150 -3.84 -7.82 0.59
CA THR A 150 -2.83 -7.04 -0.12
C THR A 150 -1.50 -7.79 -0.18
N GLN A 151 -0.80 -7.70 -1.31
CA GLN A 151 0.57 -8.22 -1.45
C GLN A 151 1.51 -7.57 -0.44
N LEU A 152 1.29 -6.31 -0.04
CA LEU A 152 2.13 -5.60 0.92
C LEU A 152 2.24 -6.34 2.27
N SER A 153 1.21 -7.11 2.64
CA SER A 153 1.22 -7.97 3.84
C SER A 153 2.34 -9.01 3.83
N ARG A 154 2.92 -9.34 2.67
CA ARG A 154 4.04 -10.28 2.59
C ARG A 154 5.38 -9.66 3.00
N LEU A 155 5.46 -8.33 3.09
CA LEU A 155 6.65 -7.63 3.56
C LEU A 155 6.63 -7.61 5.10
N PRO A 156 7.58 -8.28 5.79
CA PRO A 156 7.54 -8.41 7.25
C PRO A 156 7.81 -7.09 7.98
N TYR A 157 8.47 -6.14 7.31
CA TYR A 157 8.84 -4.84 7.85
C TYR A 157 7.82 -3.74 7.54
N PHE A 158 6.76 -4.04 6.79
CA PHE A 158 5.82 -3.03 6.31
C PHE A 158 4.55 -3.01 7.16
N ASP A 159 4.20 -1.85 7.71
CA ASP A 159 2.97 -1.61 8.47
C ASP A 159 1.84 -1.23 7.51
N LEU A 160 0.79 -2.06 7.46
CA LEU A 160 -0.34 -1.88 6.53
C LEU A 160 -1.21 -0.66 6.83
N VAL A 161 -1.07 -0.05 8.01
CA VAL A 161 -1.80 1.14 8.42
C VAL A 161 -0.87 2.36 8.34
N ASN A 162 0.26 2.30 9.06
CA ASN A 162 1.11 3.48 9.27
C ASN A 162 2.03 3.84 8.11
N GLN A 163 2.30 2.92 7.18
CA GLN A 163 3.18 3.16 6.02
C GLN A 163 2.40 3.37 4.71
N ILE A 164 1.08 3.57 4.81
CA ILE A 164 0.22 4.06 3.73
C ILE A 164 -0.01 5.55 3.96
N VAL A 165 0.57 6.39 3.11
CA VAL A 165 0.47 7.85 3.21
C VAL A 165 -0.45 8.35 2.11
N ILE A 166 -1.53 9.01 2.50
CA ILE A 166 -2.43 9.66 1.56
C ILE A 166 -1.77 10.94 1.09
N ASP A 167 -1.49 11.05 -0.22
CA ASP A 167 -0.99 12.26 -0.84
C ASP A 167 -2.10 13.33 -0.79
N PRO A 168 -1.91 14.42 -0.04
CA PRO A 168 -2.92 15.45 0.10
C PRO A 168 -3.00 16.34 -1.15
N MET A 169 -2.14 16.17 -2.18
CA MET A 169 -2.18 17.04 -3.36
C MET A 169 -3.58 17.12 -3.98
N HIS A 170 -4.31 16.01 -4.06
CA HIS A 170 -5.68 16.03 -4.58
C HIS A 170 -6.68 16.67 -3.60
N ASN A 171 -6.50 16.47 -2.28
CA ASN A 171 -7.39 17.03 -1.26
C ASN A 171 -7.17 18.53 -1.02
N LEU A 172 -5.96 19.05 -1.25
CA LEU A 172 -5.59 20.45 -0.98
C LEU A 172 -5.70 21.33 -2.23
N PHE A 173 -5.41 20.79 -3.42
CA PHE A 173 -5.39 21.59 -4.65
C PHE A 173 -6.62 21.38 -5.55
N LEU A 174 -7.43 20.33 -5.33
CA LEU A 174 -8.61 20.05 -6.16
C LEU A 174 -9.94 19.99 -5.38
N GLY A 175 -9.92 20.12 -4.04
CA GLY A 175 -11.11 20.28 -3.19
C GLY A 175 -11.69 18.99 -2.64
#